data_AF-A0A4Y2Q1G3-F1
#
_entry.id   AF-A0A4Y2Q1G3-F1
#
_cell.length_a   1.000
_cell.length_b   1.000
_cell.length_c   1.000
_cell.angle_alpha   90.00
_cell.angle_beta   90.00
_cell.angle_gamma   90.00
#
_symmetry.space_group_name_H-M   'P 1'
#
loop_
_entity.id
_entity.type
_entity.pdbx_description
1 polymer ?
#
loop_
_entity_poly.entity_id
_entity_poly.type
_entity_poly.pdbx_seq_one_letter_code
_entity_poly.pdbx_strand_id
1 'polypeptide(L)'
;MAVLDPHQLIRDIQSLLTQNRNILVRWIKAHAGYRGNEEADTLAKKAITEGVVMKSLNPRCELKQHLQELFLKQSQNLWNNVNAGRSVHKVLKTVNLKPVFWTREEILFVTGYGPFPSFLNRFHLSDSDLRRLAH
;
A
#
# COMPACT_ATOMS: atom_id res chain seq x y z
N MET A 1 26.30 -20.43 1.76
CA MET A 1 25.18 -20.18 0.83
C MET A 1 25.34 -18.77 0.29
N ALA A 2 25.77 -18.61 -0.96
CA ALA A 2 25.99 -17.30 -1.54
C ALA A 2 24.63 -16.65 -1.85
N VAL A 3 24.31 -15.57 -1.15
CA VAL A 3 23.24 -14.66 -1.55
C VAL A 3 23.70 -14.06 -2.87
N LEU A 4 23.05 -14.43 -3.98
CA LEU A 4 23.32 -13.82 -5.27
C LEU A 4 23.01 -12.33 -5.14
N ASP A 5 24.05 -11.50 -5.16
CA ASP A 5 23.91 -10.07 -5.39
C ASP A 5 23.09 -9.92 -6.69
N PRO A 6 21.95 -9.19 -6.69
CA PRO A 6 21.16 -8.97 -7.90
C PRO A 6 21.99 -8.46 -9.09
N HIS A 7 23.10 -7.79 -8.81
CA HIS A 7 24.03 -7.33 -9.83
C HIS A 7 24.96 -8.41 -10.38
N GLN A 8 25.20 -9.51 -9.66
CA GLN A 8 26.08 -10.58 -10.10
C GLN A 8 25.50 -11.36 -11.27
N LEU A 9 24.22 -11.76 -11.21
CA LEU A 9 23.56 -12.45 -12.32
C LEU A 9 23.57 -11.61 -13.60
N ILE A 10 23.32 -10.30 -13.47
CA ILE A 10 23.35 -9.36 -14.59
C ILE A 10 24.76 -9.29 -15.19
N ARG A 11 25.80 -9.21 -14.35
CA ARG A 11 27.20 -9.20 -14.79
C ARG A 11 27.59 -10.51 -15.48
N ASP A 12 27.12 -11.64 -14.98
CA ASP A 12 27.38 -12.96 -15.55
C ASP A 12 26.74 -13.08 -16.94
N ILE A 13 25.47 -12.67 -17.08
CA ILE A 13 24.78 -12.63 -18.38
C ILE A 13 25.50 -11.69 -19.36
N GLN A 14 25.89 -10.49 -18.91
CA GLN A 14 26.63 -9.53 -19.74
C GLN A 14 27.97 -10.10 -20.20
N SER A 15 28.70 -10.77 -19.32
CA SER A 15 29.97 -11.45 -19.63
C SER A 15 29.76 -12.53 -20.69
N LEU A 16 28.77 -13.41 -20.49
CA LEU A 16 28.42 -14.49 -21.41
C LEU A 16 28.07 -13.98 -22.82
N LEU A 17 27.25 -12.93 -22.91
CA LEU A 17 26.88 -12.32 -24.19
C LEU A 17 28.07 -11.65 -24.88
N THR A 18 29.00 -11.07 -24.11
CA THR A 18 30.19 -10.41 -24.66
C THR A 18 31.21 -11.43 -25.19
N GLN A 19 31.36 -12.57 -24.51
CA GLN A 19 32.24 -13.66 -24.91
C GLN A 19 31.70 -14.43 -26.13
N ASN A 20 30.38 -14.53 -26.29
CA ASN A 20 29.74 -15.30 -27.36
C ASN A 20 29.05 -14.40 -28.39
N ARG A 21 29.80 -13.97 -29.41
CA ARG A 21 29.30 -13.03 -30.44
C ARG A 21 28.28 -13.61 -31.43
N ASN A 22 28.06 -14.93 -31.44
CA ASN A 22 27.14 -15.61 -32.36
C ASN A 22 25.74 -15.85 -31.76
N ILE A 23 25.38 -15.15 -30.69
CA ILE A 23 24.05 -15.26 -30.06
C ILE A 23 23.16 -14.14 -30.57
N LEU A 24 22.02 -14.51 -31.16
CA LEU A 24 20.99 -13.58 -31.59
C LEU A 24 19.86 -13.53 -30.56
N VAL A 25 19.68 -12.37 -29.94
CA VAL A 25 18.58 -12.13 -29.00
C VAL A 25 17.43 -11.45 -29.73
N ARG A 26 16.24 -12.05 -29.70
CA ARG A 26 15.00 -11.48 -30.26
C ARG A 26 13.89 -11.54 -29.23
N TRP A 27 13.06 -10.51 -29.23
CA TRP A 27 11.82 -10.51 -28.46
C TRP A 27 10.72 -11.22 -29.25
N ILE A 28 10.03 -12.15 -28.61
CA ILE A 28 8.86 -12.84 -29.17
C ILE A 28 7.68 -12.64 -28.22
N LYS A 29 6.48 -12.54 -28.79
CA LYS A 29 5.25 -12.32 -28.03
C LYS A 29 4.89 -13.59 -27.24
N ALA A 30 4.60 -13.43 -25.95
CA ALA A 30 4.10 -14.51 -25.10
C ALA A 30 2.67 -14.93 -25.49
N HIS A 31 2.35 -16.20 -25.26
CA HIS A 31 1.02 -16.80 -25.47
C HIS A 31 0.46 -16.63 -26.90
N ALA A 32 1.36 -16.63 -27.88
CA ALA A 32 1.04 -16.53 -29.29
C ALA A 32 1.04 -17.91 -29.99
N GLY A 33 1.22 -19.01 -29.25
CA GLY A 33 1.23 -20.37 -29.80
C GLY A 33 2.57 -20.80 -30.41
N TYR A 34 3.66 -20.06 -30.17
CA TYR A 34 4.99 -20.48 -30.59
C TYR A 34 5.46 -21.67 -29.75
N ARG A 35 5.48 -22.87 -30.35
CA ARG A 35 5.75 -24.13 -29.66
C ARG A 35 6.90 -24.07 -28.65
N GLY A 36 8.09 -23.61 -29.06
CA GLY A 36 9.25 -23.53 -28.15
C GLY A 36 9.08 -22.53 -27.00
N ASN A 37 8.35 -21.43 -27.21
CA ASN A 37 8.07 -20.45 -26.16
C ASN A 37 7.03 -20.99 -25.16
N GLU A 38 5.99 -21.67 -25.64
CA GLU A 38 4.97 -22.29 -24.78
C GLU A 38 5.56 -23.47 -23.99
N GLU A 39 6.45 -24.27 -24.60
CA GLU A 39 7.18 -25.34 -23.91
C GLU A 39 8.09 -24.77 -22.81
N ALA A 40 8.84 -23.70 -23.09
CA ALA A 40 9.67 -23.02 -22.11
C ALA A 40 8.86 -22.44 -20.93
N ASP A 41 7.71 -21.80 -21.22
CA ASP A 41 6.81 -21.26 -20.19
C ASP A 41 6.20 -22.38 -19.32
N THR A 42 5.82 -23.50 -19.94
CA THR A 42 5.30 -24.69 -19.24
C THR A 42 6.37 -25.27 -18.31
N LEU A 43 7.61 -25.38 -18.77
CA LEU A 43 8.74 -25.84 -17.95
C LEU A 43 9.03 -24.87 -16.81
N ALA A 44 9.02 -23.57 -17.06
CA ALA A 44 9.22 -22.56 -16.02
C ALA A 44 8.14 -22.64 -14.93
N LYS A 45 6.87 -22.78 -15.32
CA LYS A 45 5.74 -22.98 -14.39
C LYS A 45 5.90 -24.25 -13.55
N LYS A 46 6.30 -25.36 -14.17
CA LYS A 46 6.58 -26.61 -13.47
C LYS A 46 7.74 -26.47 -12.48
N ALA A 47 8.76 -25.68 -12.81
CA ALA A 47 9.87 -25.40 -11.92
C ALA A 47 9.47 -24.59 -10.67
N ILE A 48 8.42 -23.76 -10.75
CA ILE A 48 7.89 -23.05 -9.57
C ILE A 48 7.30 -24.05 -8.56
N THR A 49 6.67 -25.13 -9.03
CA THR A 49 6.01 -26.12 -8.16
C THR A 49 6.92 -27.25 -7.71
N GLU A 50 7.86 -27.67 -8.56
CA GLU A 50 8.73 -28.84 -8.32
C GLU A 50 10.19 -28.48 -8.04
N GLY A 51 10.58 -27.21 -8.25
CA GLY A 51 11.95 -26.75 -8.12
C GLY A 51 12.38 -26.50 -6.68
N VAL A 52 13.69 -26.32 -6.51
CA VAL A 52 14.27 -25.90 -5.23
C VAL A 52 13.99 -24.42 -5.03
N VAL A 53 13.31 -24.08 -3.93
CA VAL A 53 13.04 -22.68 -3.56
C VAL A 53 14.35 -21.97 -3.27
N MET A 54 14.82 -21.16 -4.22
CA MET A 54 15.91 -20.23 -4.00
C MET A 54 15.38 -19.05 -3.18
N LYS A 55 15.96 -18.83 -2.00
CA LYS A 55 15.58 -17.75 -1.11
C LYS A 55 16.05 -16.41 -1.70
N SER A 56 15.23 -15.83 -2.57
CA SER A 56 15.42 -14.46 -3.05
C SER A 56 15.03 -13.49 -1.94
N LEU A 57 15.71 -12.35 -1.87
CA LEU A 57 15.24 -11.23 -1.05
C LEU A 57 13.88 -10.77 -1.61
N ASN A 58 12.91 -10.53 -0.73
CA ASN A 58 11.60 -10.05 -1.14
C ASN A 58 11.76 -8.73 -1.92
N PRO A 59 11.13 -8.60 -3.08
CA PRO A 59 11.12 -7.35 -3.81
C PRO A 59 10.67 -6.19 -2.92
N ARG A 60 11.22 -4.99 -3.14
CA ARG A 60 10.87 -3.80 -2.36
C ARG A 60 9.36 -3.51 -2.35
N CYS A 61 8.65 -3.85 -3.42
CA CYS A 61 7.20 -3.68 -3.50
C CYS A 61 6.46 -4.55 -2.48
N GLU A 62 6.87 -5.80 -2.31
CA GLU A 62 6.26 -6.75 -1.39
C GLU A 62 6.49 -6.33 0.07
N LEU A 63 7.70 -5.88 0.40
CA LEU A 63 8.00 -5.33 1.72
C LEU A 63 7.17 -4.08 2.01
N LYS A 64 7.06 -3.17 1.02
CA LYS A 64 6.23 -1.97 1.14
C LYS A 64 4.76 -2.33 1.36
N GLN A 65 4.24 -3.30 0.63
CA GLN A 65 2.87 -3.77 0.77
C GLN A 65 2.62 -4.33 2.18
N HIS A 66 3.47 -5.25 2.65
CA HIS A 66 3.33 -5.82 4.00
C HIS A 66 3.39 -4.74 5.09
N LEU A 67 4.29 -3.77 4.98
CA LEU A 67 4.37 -2.66 5.93
C LEU A 67 3.11 -1.80 5.92
N GLN A 68 2.56 -1.52 4.74
CA GLN A 68 1.30 -0.78 4.60
C GLN A 68 0.12 -1.54 5.23
N GLU A 69 0.04 -2.85 5.01
CA GLU A 69 -1.00 -3.70 5.60
C GLU A 69 -0.93 -3.73 7.13
N LEU A 70 0.28 -3.90 7.70
CA LEU A 70 0.51 -3.85 9.14
C LEU A 70 0.13 -2.49 9.73
N PHE A 71 0.55 -1.41 9.08
CA PHE A 71 0.24 -0.04 9.52
C PHE A 71 -1.27 0.22 9.52
N LEU A 72 -1.98 -0.17 8.45
CA LEU A 72 -3.43 0.00 8.35
C LEU A 72 -4.16 -0.82 9.40
N LYS A 73 -3.74 -2.07 9.64
CA LYS A 73 -4.33 -2.92 10.67
C LYS A 73 -4.19 -2.32 12.07
N GLN A 74 -2.98 -1.86 12.41
CA GLN A 74 -2.73 -1.23 13.70
C GLN A 74 -3.51 0.08 13.86
N SER A 75 -3.52 0.92 12.81
CA SER A 75 -4.24 2.19 12.82
C SER A 75 -5.75 1.98 12.94
N GLN A 76 -6.32 1.01 12.23
CA GLN A 76 -7.73 0.67 12.31
C GLN A 76 -8.11 0.14 13.70
N ASN A 77 -7.25 -0.65 14.33
CA ASN A 77 -7.45 -1.13 15.70
C ASN A 77 -7.55 0.07 16.68
N LEU A 78 -6.58 0.98 16.62
CA LEU A 78 -6.61 2.20 17.42
C LEU A 78 -7.86 3.04 17.12
N TRP A 79 -8.21 3.20 15.85
CA TRP A 79 -9.38 3.95 15.42
C TRP A 79 -10.69 3.40 15.96
N ASN A 80 -10.81 2.07 16.06
CA ASN A 80 -12.00 1.43 16.60
C ASN A 80 -12.07 1.50 18.13
N ASN A 81 -10.93 1.49 18.83
CA ASN A 81 -10.90 1.32 20.29
C ASN A 81 -10.69 2.63 21.07
N VAL A 82 -10.07 3.65 20.47
CA VAL A 82 -9.79 4.92 21.15
C VAL A 82 -11.03 5.82 21.23
N ASN A 83 -11.26 6.46 22.39
CA ASN A 83 -12.42 7.33 22.62
C ASN A 83 -12.29 8.75 22.04
N ALA A 84 -11.09 9.16 21.62
CA ALA A 84 -10.90 10.43 20.91
C ALA A 84 -11.46 10.36 19.49
N GLY A 85 -12.00 11.48 18.98
CA GLY A 85 -12.43 11.57 17.58
C GLY A 85 -13.67 10.75 17.22
N ARG A 86 -14.49 10.32 18.19
CA ARG A 86 -15.69 9.49 17.94
C ARG A 86 -16.72 10.14 17.02
N SER A 87 -16.80 11.46 16.98
CA SER A 87 -17.67 12.17 16.02
C SER A 87 -17.20 11.95 14.58
N VAL A 88 -15.88 11.95 14.35
CA VAL A 88 -15.26 11.64 13.06
C VAL A 88 -15.40 10.15 12.73
N HIS A 89 -15.21 9.25 13.71
CA HIS A 89 -15.39 7.79 13.53
C HIS A 89 -16.80 7.41 13.05
N LYS A 90 -17.83 8.14 13.50
CA LYS A 90 -19.22 7.94 13.04
C LYS A 90 -19.37 8.14 11.52
N VAL A 91 -18.59 9.04 10.94
CA VAL A 91 -18.62 9.35 9.50
C VAL A 91 -17.59 8.50 8.74
N LEU A 92 -16.36 8.40 9.26
CA LEU A 92 -15.26 7.64 8.68
C LEU A 92 -14.95 6.44 9.55
N LYS A 93 -15.55 5.28 9.23
CA LYS A 93 -15.33 4.04 9.99
C LYS A 93 -13.99 3.36 9.67
N THR A 94 -13.42 3.66 8.50
CA THR A 94 -12.24 2.96 7.98
C THR A 94 -11.08 3.92 7.78
N VAL A 95 -9.90 3.53 8.26
CA VAL A 95 -8.64 4.23 8.03
C VAL A 95 -8.16 3.91 6.61
N ASN A 96 -7.84 4.95 5.84
CA ASN A 96 -7.32 4.83 4.49
C ASN A 96 -6.08 5.72 4.33
N LEU A 97 -5.16 5.33 3.44
CA LEU A 97 -3.97 6.13 3.09
C LEU A 97 -4.31 7.33 2.19
N LYS A 98 -5.45 7.28 1.50
CA LYS A 98 -5.90 8.39 0.66
C LYS A 98 -6.59 9.43 1.55
N PRO A 99 -6.27 10.73 1.39
CA PRO A 99 -6.97 11.77 2.11
C PRO A 99 -8.44 11.78 1.70
N VAL A 100 -9.31 12.11 2.66
CA VAL A 100 -10.71 12.40 2.38
C VAL A 100 -10.81 13.88 2.04
N PHE A 101 -11.43 14.21 0.91
CA PHE A 101 -11.61 15.59 0.47
C PHE A 101 -12.84 16.19 1.15
N TRP A 102 -12.65 16.68 2.36
CA TRP A 102 -13.65 17.47 3.08
C TRP A 102 -13.37 18.96 2.94
N THR A 103 -14.43 19.73 2.77
CA THR A 103 -14.41 21.19 2.93
C THR A 103 -14.10 21.56 4.38
N ARG A 104 -13.71 22.81 4.60
CA ARG A 104 -13.43 23.31 5.94
C ARG A 104 -14.67 23.21 6.84
N GLU A 105 -15.83 23.49 6.29
CA GLU A 105 -17.13 23.48 6.97
C GLU A 105 -17.50 22.05 7.42
N GLU A 106 -17.27 21.06 6.56
CA GLU A 106 -17.48 19.64 6.89
C GLU A 106 -16.51 19.17 7.98
N ILE A 107 -15.24 19.56 7.91
CA ILE A 107 -14.25 19.24 8.95
C ILE A 107 -14.71 19.82 10.28
N LEU A 108 -15.06 21.11 10.32
CA LEU A 108 -15.52 21.79 11.54
C LEU A 108 -16.77 21.12 12.12
N PHE A 109 -17.76 20.85 11.27
CA PHE A 109 -19.01 20.20 11.67
C PHE A 109 -18.78 18.80 12.26
N VAL A 110 -18.03 17.94 11.55
CA VAL A 110 -17.83 16.54 11.96
C VAL A 110 -16.91 16.43 13.18
N THR A 111 -15.90 17.28 13.28
CA THR A 111 -15.00 17.30 14.43
C THR A 111 -15.63 17.98 15.65
N GLY A 112 -16.72 18.73 15.45
CA GLY A 112 -17.37 19.55 16.48
C GLY A 112 -16.56 20.79 16.84
N TYR A 113 -15.65 21.22 15.97
CA TYR A 113 -14.86 22.44 16.14
C TYR A 113 -15.55 23.61 15.44
N GLY A 114 -15.37 24.84 15.95
CA GLY A 114 -15.93 26.05 15.37
C GLY A 114 -16.96 26.72 16.29
N PRO A 115 -17.85 27.59 15.77
CA PRO A 115 -18.79 28.38 16.56
C PRO A 115 -19.99 27.53 17.07
N PHE A 116 -19.75 26.28 17.44
CA PHE A 116 -20.76 25.42 18.03
C PHE A 116 -20.80 25.65 19.55
N PRO A 117 -21.99 25.74 20.16
CA PRO A 117 -22.13 25.97 21.61
C PRO A 117 -21.32 24.98 22.46
N SER A 118 -21.33 23.69 22.09
CA SER A 118 -20.56 22.64 22.76
C SER A 118 -19.04 22.85 22.71
N PHE A 119 -18.54 23.45 21.63
CA PHE A 119 -17.11 23.80 21.50
C PHE A 119 -16.78 25.00 22.37
N LEU A 120 -17.59 26.06 22.29
CA LEU A 120 -17.37 27.30 23.05
C LEU A 120 -17.46 27.07 24.56
N ASN A 121 -18.43 26.29 25.02
CA ASN A 121 -18.59 25.92 26.43
C ASN A 121 -17.39 25.11 26.96
N ARG A 122 -16.90 24.14 26.17
CA ARG A 122 -15.72 23.32 26.54
C ARG A 122 -14.48 24.15 26.83
N PHE A 123 -14.32 25.31 26.18
CA PHE A 123 -13.18 26.21 26.36
C PHE A 123 -13.52 27.43 27.24
N HIS A 124 -14.65 27.42 27.94
CA HIS A 124 -15.10 28.51 28.81
C HIS A 124 -15.22 29.86 28.08
N LEU A 125 -15.54 29.82 26.78
CA LEU A 125 -15.76 31.01 25.96
C LEU A 125 -17.24 31.45 25.96
N SER A 126 -18.13 30.66 26.56
CA SER A 126 -19.58 30.91 26.68
C SER A 126 -20.15 30.07 27.82
N ASP A 127 -21.06 30.64 28.62
CA ASP A 127 -21.67 30.01 29.81
C ASP A 127 -22.84 29.06 29.51
N SER A 128 -23.23 28.87 28.24
CA SER A 128 -24.42 28.09 27.88
C SER A 128 -24.23 27.16 26.68
N ASP A 129 -24.63 25.89 26.85
CA ASP A 129 -24.69 24.86 25.79
C ASP A 129 -25.88 25.00 24.83
N LEU A 130 -26.84 25.88 25.13
CA LEU A 130 -28.04 26.11 24.31
C LEU A 130 -27.86 27.37 23.46
N ARG A 131 -28.16 27.26 22.17
CA ARG A 131 -28.26 28.43 21.28
C ARG A 131 -29.28 29.40 21.88
N ARG A 132 -28.86 30.65 22.12
CA ARG A 132 -29.78 31.78 21.95
C ARG A 132 -30.16 31.79 20.47
N LEU A 133 -31.31 31.20 20.14
CA LEU A 133 -32.02 31.54 18.92
C LEU A 133 -32.45 33.01 19.08
N ALA A 134 -31.62 33.92 18.58
CA ALA A 134 -32.04 35.29 18.37
C ALA A 134 -32.84 35.32 17.06
N HIS A 135 -34.16 35.26 17.20
CA HIS A 135 -35.11 35.94 16.33
C HIS A 135 -35.69 37.11 17.11
#